data_AF-S4Q018-F1
#
_entry.id   AF-S4Q018-F1
#
_cell.length_a   1.000
_cell.length_b   1.000
_cell.length_c   1.000
_cell.angle_alpha   90.00
_cell.angle_beta   90.00
_cell.angle_gamma   90.00
#
_symmetry.space_group_name_H-M   'P 1'
#
loop_
_entity.id
_entity.type
_entity.pdbx_description
1 polymer ?
#
loop_
_entity_poly.entity_id
_entity_poly.type
_entity_poly.pdbx_seq_one_letter_code
_entity_poly.pdbx_strand_id
1 'polypeptide(L)'
;MSSVVEDVCELLDSYNGRDKVVRLACYTCKLYGCLRGEQAWQTAGSRLSGARLMLRLFDDIPMIRHTYNYGLGKHESTKIAAVLGVLANIVDQTFLPVEKACWLHEVGVLRLSAPAA
;
A
#
# COMPACT_ATOMS: atom_id res chain seq x y z
N MET A 1 -8.93 31.52 10.22
CA MET A 1 -9.70 30.30 10.54
C MET A 1 -9.69 29.34 9.34
N SER A 2 -8.50 29.10 8.80
CA SER A 2 -8.27 28.28 7.60
C SER A 2 -6.91 27.60 7.79
N SER A 3 -6.87 26.68 8.76
CA SER A 3 -5.63 25.93 9.08
C SER A 3 -5.85 24.47 8.72
N VAL A 4 -6.81 23.81 9.38
CA VAL A 4 -6.99 22.36 9.22
C VAL A 4 -7.39 21.93 7.79
N VAL A 5 -8.21 22.72 7.09
CA VAL A 5 -8.62 22.38 5.72
C VAL A 5 -7.46 22.52 4.74
N GLU A 6 -6.65 23.57 4.90
CA GLU A 6 -5.45 23.80 4.08
C GLU A 6 -4.41 22.71 4.32
N ASP A 7 -4.18 22.36 5.60
CA ASP A 7 -3.25 21.30 6.00
C ASP A 7 -3.68 19.92 5.43
N VAL A 8 -4.99 19.65 5.40
CA VAL A 8 -5.55 18.44 4.79
C VAL A 8 -5.40 18.48 3.27
N CYS A 9 -5.61 19.62 2.63
CA CYS A 9 -5.38 19.78 1.20
C CYS A 9 -3.90 19.56 0.84
N GLU A 10 -2.95 20.14 1.57
CA GLU A 10 -1.52 19.93 1.36
C GLU A 10 -1.11 18.46 1.58
N LEU A 11 -1.66 17.81 2.61
CA LEU A 11 -1.46 16.38 2.84
C LEU A 11 -1.99 15.57 1.66
N LEU A 12 -3.18 15.89 1.18
CA LEU A 12 -3.80 15.21 0.04
C LEU A 12 -3.11 15.57 -1.28
N ASP A 13 -2.41 16.67 -1.43
CA ASP A 13 -1.66 16.95 -2.66
C ASP A 13 -0.41 16.08 -2.79
N SER A 14 0.14 15.63 -1.67
CA SER A 14 1.18 14.62 -1.67
C SER A 14 0.63 13.24 -2.00
N TYR A 15 1.22 12.58 -3.00
CA TYR A 15 0.93 11.17 -3.31
C TYR A 15 1.07 10.26 -2.07
N ASN A 16 2.10 10.49 -1.25
CA ASN A 16 2.34 9.72 -0.04
C ASN A 16 1.29 10.03 1.06
N GLY A 17 0.81 11.28 1.12
CA GLY A 17 -0.27 11.66 2.01
C GLY A 17 -1.61 11.01 1.62
N ARG A 18 -1.92 10.94 0.31
CA ARG A 18 -3.08 10.18 -0.20
C ARG A 18 -3.03 8.71 0.21
N ASP A 19 -1.89 8.02 0.02
CA ASP A 19 -1.76 6.60 0.43
C ASP A 19 -2.04 6.44 1.93
N LYS A 20 -1.50 7.33 2.78
CA LYS A 20 -1.71 7.29 4.23
C LYS A 20 -3.18 7.51 4.61
N VAL A 21 -3.86 8.47 3.99
CA VAL A 21 -5.28 8.74 4.26
C VAL A 21 -6.15 7.57 3.83
N VAL A 22 -5.92 7.02 2.63
CA VAL A 22 -6.66 5.84 2.12
C VAL A 22 -6.41 4.62 3.01
N ARG A 23 -5.16 4.43 3.49
CA ARG A 23 -4.80 3.35 4.42
C ARG A 23 -5.54 3.49 5.75
N LEU A 24 -5.58 4.69 6.31
CA LEU A 24 -6.30 4.96 7.56
C LEU A 24 -7.79 4.65 7.38
N ALA A 25 -8.41 5.19 6.33
CA ALA A 25 -9.82 4.94 6.02
C ALA A 25 -10.12 3.44 5.84
N CYS A 26 -9.26 2.69 5.13
CA CYS A 26 -9.40 1.25 4.95
C CYS A 26 -9.43 0.52 6.29
N TYR A 27 -8.46 0.77 7.18
CA TYR A 27 -8.41 0.11 8.48
C TYR A 27 -9.55 0.56 9.41
N THR A 28 -9.95 1.83 9.36
CA THR A 28 -11.11 2.32 10.12
C THR A 28 -12.39 1.61 9.68
N CYS A 29 -12.64 1.49 8.37
CA CYS A 29 -13.82 0.78 7.87
C CYS A 29 -13.79 -0.71 8.22
N LYS A 30 -12.63 -1.38 8.12
CA LYS A 30 -12.49 -2.79 8.51
C LYS A 30 -12.71 -2.98 10.01
N LEU A 31 -12.09 -2.15 10.84
CA LEU A 31 -12.24 -2.21 12.31
C LEU A 31 -13.68 -1.94 12.73
N TYR A 32 -14.30 -0.90 12.18
CA TYR A 32 -15.69 -0.55 12.44
C TYR A 32 -16.65 -1.66 12.00
N GLY A 33 -16.43 -2.23 10.82
CA GLY A 33 -17.20 -3.37 10.32
C GLY A 33 -17.04 -4.64 11.17
N CYS A 34 -15.86 -4.87 11.76
CA CYS A 34 -15.67 -5.96 12.72
C CYS A 34 -16.40 -5.70 14.05
N LEU A 35 -16.33 -4.49 14.58
CA LEU A 35 -16.97 -4.12 15.84
C LEU A 35 -18.51 -4.14 15.76
N ARG A 36 -19.07 -3.73 14.61
CA ARG A 36 -20.53 -3.71 14.39
C ARG A 36 -21.09 -4.98 13.74
N GLY A 37 -20.23 -5.90 13.32
CA GLY A 37 -20.64 -7.13 12.61
C GLY A 37 -21.27 -6.86 11.24
N GLU A 38 -21.03 -5.68 10.66
CA GLU A 38 -21.71 -5.22 9.46
C GLU A 38 -20.81 -5.39 8.23
N GLN A 39 -21.21 -6.31 7.34
CA GLN A 39 -20.40 -6.68 6.16
C GLN A 39 -20.25 -5.54 5.14
N ALA A 40 -21.15 -4.55 5.14
CA ALA A 40 -21.06 -3.39 4.25
C ALA A 40 -19.78 -2.58 4.50
N TRP A 41 -19.43 -2.33 5.76
CA TRP A 41 -18.21 -1.60 6.13
C TRP A 41 -16.94 -2.38 5.86
N GLN A 42 -16.97 -3.70 6.02
CA GLN A 42 -15.86 -4.57 5.65
C GLN A 42 -15.64 -4.57 4.12
N THR A 43 -16.73 -4.57 3.35
CA THR A 43 -16.69 -4.46 1.89
C THR A 43 -16.14 -3.11 1.45
N ALA A 44 -16.57 -2.02 2.08
CA ALA A 44 -16.02 -0.68 1.83
C ALA A 44 -14.52 -0.61 2.10
N GLY A 45 -14.06 -1.19 3.22
CA GLY A 45 -12.64 -1.31 3.53
C GLY A 45 -11.87 -2.16 2.51
N SER A 46 -12.47 -3.24 1.99
CA SER A 46 -11.87 -4.04 0.92
C SER A 46 -11.72 -3.25 -0.38
N ARG A 47 -12.76 -2.50 -0.78
CA ARG A 47 -12.73 -1.62 -1.96
C ARG A 47 -11.68 -0.53 -1.85
N LEU A 48 -11.53 0.10 -0.67
CA LEU A 48 -10.46 1.08 -0.40
C LEU A 48 -9.07 0.45 -0.50
N SER A 49 -8.93 -0.82 -0.08
CA SER A 49 -7.68 -1.58 -0.28
C SER A 49 -7.34 -1.74 -1.76
N GLY A 50 -8.33 -2.02 -2.61
CA GLY A 50 -8.15 -2.09 -4.07
C GLY A 50 -7.80 -0.72 -4.68
N ALA A 51 -8.41 0.37 -4.21
CA ALA A 51 -8.03 1.72 -4.64
C ALA A 51 -6.56 2.05 -4.29
N ARG A 52 -6.08 1.59 -3.14
CA ARG A 52 -4.67 1.73 -2.73
C ARG A 52 -3.72 0.98 -3.66
N LEU A 53 -4.12 -0.19 -4.14
CA LEU A 53 -3.36 -0.95 -5.13
C LEU A 53 -3.21 -0.18 -6.44
N MET A 54 -4.28 0.51 -6.88
CA MET A 54 -4.24 1.34 -8.08
C MET A 54 -3.32 2.55 -7.93
N LEU A 55 -3.26 3.18 -6.76
CA LEU A 55 -2.30 4.25 -6.48
C LEU A 55 -0.87 3.73 -6.62
N ARG A 56 -0.59 2.55 -6.04
CA ARG A 56 0.73 1.90 -6.02
C ARG A 56 1.12 1.19 -7.32
N LEU A 57 0.25 1.18 -8.33
CA LEU A 57 0.51 0.49 -9.59
C LEU A 57 1.79 0.98 -10.28
N PHE A 58 2.12 2.26 -10.09
CA PHE A 58 3.28 2.92 -10.66
C PHE A 58 4.42 3.16 -9.65
N ASP A 59 4.27 2.71 -8.39
CA ASP A 59 5.23 2.97 -7.33
C ASP A 59 6.51 2.14 -7.43
N ASP A 60 6.57 1.09 -8.26
CA ASP A 60 7.72 0.20 -8.32
C ASP A 60 8.96 0.91 -8.84
N ILE A 61 8.83 1.86 -9.76
CA ILE A 61 9.96 2.64 -10.29
C ILE A 61 10.52 3.58 -9.19
N PRO A 62 9.69 4.40 -8.52
CA PRO A 62 10.10 5.13 -7.31
C PRO A 62 10.69 4.22 -6.23
N MET A 63 10.12 3.03 -6.04
CA MET A 63 10.55 2.09 -5.01
C MET A 63 11.90 1.44 -5.34
N ILE A 64 12.15 1.08 -6.60
CA ILE A 64 13.47 0.62 -7.08
C ILE A 64 14.51 1.73 -6.91
N ARG A 65 14.16 2.98 -7.25
CA ARG A 65 15.04 4.14 -7.02
C ARG A 65 15.30 4.35 -5.52
N HIS A 66 14.29 4.18 -4.68
CA HIS A 66 14.42 4.25 -3.23
C HIS A 66 15.35 3.15 -2.70
N THR A 67 15.15 1.89 -3.10
CA THR A 67 16.02 0.77 -2.75
C THR A 67 17.46 0.99 -3.21
N TYR A 68 17.64 1.52 -4.42
CA TYR A 68 18.96 1.83 -4.97
C TYR A 68 19.66 2.96 -4.20
N ASN A 69 18.93 4.02 -3.85
CA ASN A 69 19.45 5.13 -3.04
C ASN A 69 19.68 4.75 -1.57
N TYR A 70 18.84 3.86 -1.02
CA TYR A 70 18.97 3.35 0.35
C TYR A 70 20.16 2.40 0.49
N GLY A 71 20.47 1.62 -0.56
CA GLY A 71 21.58 0.70 -0.60
C GLY A 71 21.53 -0.33 0.55
N LEU A 72 22.63 -0.45 1.29
CA LEU A 72 22.75 -1.33 2.47
C LEU A 72 22.47 -0.58 3.80
N GLY A 73 21.72 0.53 3.78
CA GLY A 73 21.41 1.29 4.99
C GLY A 73 22.60 2.05 5.57
N LYS A 74 23.56 2.48 4.73
CA LYS A 74 24.76 3.22 5.15
C LYS A 74 24.46 4.58 5.82
N HIS A 75 23.24 5.10 5.66
CA HIS A 75 22.78 6.36 6.25
C HIS A 75 22.11 6.19 7.62
N GLU A 76 21.88 4.96 8.09
CA GLU A 76 21.16 4.72 9.34
C GLU A 76 22.08 4.74 10.57
N SER A 77 21.58 5.31 11.67
CA SER A 77 22.30 5.49 12.95
C SER A 77 22.73 4.16 13.58
N THR A 78 21.98 3.07 13.34
CA THR A 78 22.19 1.76 13.96
C THR A 78 22.10 0.63 12.93
N LYS A 79 23.01 -0.35 13.02
CA LYS A 79 23.02 -1.55 12.15
C LYS A 79 21.69 -2.32 12.13
N ILE A 80 20.96 -2.33 13.24
CA ILE A 80 19.65 -2.98 13.36
C ILE A 80 18.59 -2.25 12.51
N ALA A 81 18.59 -0.91 12.52
CA ALA A 81 17.69 -0.11 11.69
C ALA A 81 17.99 -0.29 10.21
N ALA A 82 19.27 -0.35 9.84
CA ALA A 82 19.69 -0.66 8.47
C ALA A 82 19.20 -2.03 7.99
N VAL A 83 19.32 -3.07 8.83
CA VAL A 83 18.82 -4.42 8.48
C VAL A 83 17.30 -4.44 8.37
N LEU A 84 16.57 -3.79 9.29
CA LEU A 84 15.11 -3.69 9.22
C LEU A 84 14.65 -2.93 7.98
N GLY A 85 15.33 -1.85 7.59
CA GLY A 85 15.01 -1.08 6.38
C GLY A 85 15.29 -1.88 5.10
N VAL A 86 16.38 -2.64 5.04
CA VAL A 86 16.66 -3.54 3.91
C VAL A 86 15.61 -4.66 3.85
N LEU A 87 15.24 -5.26 4.97
CA LEU A 87 14.17 -6.28 5.01
C LEU A 87 12.82 -5.71 4.56
N ALA A 88 12.47 -4.51 5.02
CA ALA A 88 11.26 -3.82 4.60
C ALA A 88 11.26 -3.59 3.08
N ASN A 89 12.38 -3.10 2.52
CA ASN A 89 12.51 -2.92 1.07
C ASN A 89 12.38 -4.26 0.33
N ILE A 90 12.96 -5.36 0.81
CA ILE A 90 12.80 -6.68 0.16
C ILE A 90 11.33 -7.10 0.18
N VAL A 91 10.66 -6.96 1.33
CA VAL A 91 9.24 -7.31 1.47
C VAL A 91 8.40 -6.47 0.52
N ASP A 92 8.60 -5.16 0.47
CA ASP A 92 7.86 -4.26 -0.42
C ASP A 92 8.10 -4.62 -1.90
N GLN A 93 9.33 -4.94 -2.28
CA GLN A 93 9.72 -5.25 -3.65
C GLN A 93 9.19 -6.62 -4.12
N THR A 94 8.92 -7.52 -3.17
CA THR A 94 8.29 -8.82 -3.43
C THR A 94 6.76 -8.73 -3.36
N PHE A 95 6.23 -7.87 -2.49
CA PHE A 95 4.78 -7.74 -2.26
C PHE A 95 4.09 -6.98 -3.39
N LEU A 96 4.68 -5.88 -3.88
CA LEU A 96 4.13 -5.09 -5.00
C LEU A 96 3.83 -5.93 -6.27
N PRO A 97 4.75 -6.77 -6.79
CA PRO A 97 4.45 -7.59 -7.97
C PRO A 97 3.40 -8.67 -7.68
N VAL A 98 3.34 -9.21 -6.46
CA VAL A 98 2.32 -10.18 -6.06
C VAL A 98 0.93 -9.53 -5.98
N GLU A 99 0.82 -8.33 -5.39
CA GLU A 99 -0.42 -7.53 -5.39
C GLU A 99 -0.90 -7.31 -6.83
N LYS A 100 0.01 -6.93 -7.74
CA LYS A 100 -0.30 -6.72 -9.16
C LYS A 100 -0.75 -7.99 -9.88
N ALA A 101 -0.12 -9.13 -9.61
CA ALA A 101 -0.53 -10.40 -10.19
C ALA A 101 -1.94 -10.79 -9.73
N CYS A 102 -2.26 -10.57 -8.45
CA CYS A 102 -3.61 -10.78 -7.91
C CYS A 102 -4.63 -9.86 -8.61
N TRP A 103 -4.31 -8.57 -8.76
CA TRP A 103 -5.17 -7.62 -9.47
C TRP A 103 -5.36 -7.98 -10.95
N LEU A 104 -4.29 -8.36 -11.66
CA LEU A 104 -4.37 -8.81 -13.06
C LEU A 104 -5.23 -10.07 -13.22
N HIS A 105 -5.26 -10.94 -12.21
CA HIS A 105 -6.18 -12.08 -12.17
C HIS A 105 -7.63 -11.63 -11.95
N GLU A 106 -7.89 -10.71 -11.01
CA GLU A 106 -9.23 -10.16 -10.77
C GLU A 106 -9.82 -9.44 -12.00
N VAL A 107 -8.98 -8.74 -12.78
CA VAL A 107 -9.39 -8.07 -14.04
C VAL A 107 -9.56 -9.08 -15.20
N GLY A 108 -9.15 -10.34 -15.02
CA GLY A 108 -9.27 -11.40 -16.02
C GLY A 108 -8.20 -11.38 -17.12
N VAL A 109 -7.14 -10.57 -16.94
CA VAL A 109 -5.97 -10.54 -17.83
C VAL A 109 -5.10 -11.79 -17.61
N LEU A 110 -4.87 -12.16 -16.35
CA LEU A 110 -4.25 -13.42 -15.99
C LEU A 110 -5.34 -14.46 -15.78
N ARG A 111 -5.36 -15.50 -16.63
CA ARG A 111 -6.15 -16.70 -16.39
C ARG A 111 -5.25 -17.76 -15.78
N LEU A 112 -5.52 -18.15 -14.54
CA LEU A 112 -4.88 -19.31 -13.95
C LEU A 112 -5.46 -20.54 -14.65
N SER A 113 -4.63 -21.27 -15.40
CA SER A 113 -5.01 -22.60 -15.86
C SER A 113 -5.12 -23.50 -14.63
N ALA A 114 -6.29 -24.09 -14.40
CA ALA A 114 -6.43 -25.10 -13.37
C ALA A 114 -5.40 -26.22 -13.63
N PRO A 115 -4.79 -26.82 -12.58
CA PRO A 115 -4.05 -28.05 -12.75
C PRO A 115 -5.05 -29.08 -13.30
N ALA A 116 -4.72 -29.70 -14.43
CA ALA A 116 -5.48 -30.82 -14.95
C ALA A 116 -5.54 -31.89 -13.85
N ALA A 117 -6.74 -32.11 -13.32
CA ALA A 117 -7.05 -33.21 -12.40
C ALA A 117 -7.03 -34.54 -13.16
#